data_AF-A0A936MKV1-F1
#
_entry.id   AF-A0A936MKV1-F1
#
_cell.length_a   1.000
_cell.length_b   1.000
_cell.length_c   1.000
_cell.angle_alpha   90.00
_cell.angle_beta   90.00
_cell.angle_gamma   90.00
#
_symmetry.space_group_name_H-M   'P 1'
#
loop_
_entity.id
_entity.type
_entity.pdbx_description
1 polymer ?
#
loop_
_entity_poly.entity_id
_entity_poly.type
_entity_poly.pdbx_seq_one_letter_code
_entity_poly.pdbx_strand_id
1 'polypeptide(L)'
;MMDAQDTWIEVEVRDAKGALIAEAGLEHERTGDDPTAHRLRALQLGEDGKPRLERETEQFRAPVFNHTMPPRSAQVVEYALDVPVNVVFPLRVVARLRHRTRNLPVQRVSCEATRNARGQAFQQNGVKLDACVPQPITTVSEAESWIGTGVPPIASAMPKKPMWRRLYDHGLGMVGALQERRDEAGPSFWRRSRRSKVRPIRGRKPSSWAPWRCLPVVRGAWMKH
;
A
#
# COMPACT_ATOMS: atom_id res chain seq x y z
N MET A 1 -10.78 -14.77 -0.49
CA MET A 1 -9.80 -15.47 -1.34
C MET A 1 -8.99 -14.38 -2.05
N MET A 2 -7.67 -14.36 -1.83
CA MET A 2 -6.83 -13.16 -1.95
C MET A 2 -6.25 -12.90 -3.35
N ASP A 3 -6.38 -13.87 -4.26
CA ASP A 3 -5.79 -13.87 -5.61
C ASP A 3 -6.72 -13.29 -6.69
N ALA A 4 -8.04 -13.37 -6.46
CA ALA A 4 -9.06 -12.96 -7.43
C ALA A 4 -9.59 -11.54 -7.22
N GLN A 5 -9.46 -10.98 -6.02
CA GLN A 5 -9.85 -9.61 -5.70
C GLN A 5 -8.81 -8.62 -6.22
N ASP A 6 -9.21 -7.36 -6.39
CA ASP A 6 -8.28 -6.33 -6.84
C ASP A 6 -8.42 -5.08 -5.99
N THR A 7 -7.35 -4.79 -5.25
CA THR A 7 -7.24 -3.65 -4.35
C THR A 7 -5.88 -3.02 -4.58
N TRP A 8 -5.84 -1.72 -4.87
CA TRP A 8 -4.61 -1.02 -5.20
C TRP A 8 -4.56 0.37 -4.60
N ILE A 9 -3.35 0.91 -4.53
CA ILE A 9 -3.09 2.27 -4.10
C ILE A 9 -2.90 3.15 -5.34
N GLU A 10 -3.64 4.26 -5.37
CA GLU A 10 -3.39 5.39 -6.26
C GLU A 10 -2.72 6.51 -5.47
N VAL A 11 -1.73 7.16 -6.07
CA VAL A 11 -1.09 8.36 -5.53
C VAL A 11 -1.11 9.43 -6.61
N GLU A 12 -1.58 10.62 -6.25
CA GLU A 12 -1.56 11.80 -7.11
C GLU A 12 -0.82 12.92 -6.39
N VAL A 13 0.14 13.55 -7.08
CA VAL A 13 0.88 14.70 -6.58
C VAL A 13 0.65 15.90 -7.49
N ARG A 14 0.08 16.97 -6.94
CA ARG A 14 -0.17 18.23 -7.67
C ARG A 14 0.58 19.39 -7.03
N ASP A 15 0.95 20.38 -7.83
CA ASP A 15 1.51 21.63 -7.33
C ASP A 15 0.43 22.60 -6.84
N ALA A 16 0.83 23.75 -6.29
CA ALA A 16 -0.10 24.76 -5.79
C ALA A 16 -0.97 25.42 -6.89
N LYS A 17 -0.60 25.28 -8.17
CA LYS A 17 -1.39 25.71 -9.32
C LYS A 17 -2.36 24.62 -9.81
N GLY A 18 -2.31 23.43 -9.23
CA GLY A 18 -3.13 22.27 -9.60
C GLY A 18 -2.54 21.41 -10.73
N ALA A 19 -1.32 21.71 -11.19
CA ALA A 19 -0.64 20.91 -12.21
C ALA A 19 -0.26 19.55 -11.63
N LEU A 20 -0.54 18.46 -12.37
CA LEU A 20 -0.10 17.12 -12.00
C LEU A 20 1.41 17.01 -12.19
N ILE A 21 2.11 16.69 -11.11
CA ILE A 21 3.57 16.56 -11.08
C ILE A 21 3.98 15.10 -11.12
N ALA A 22 3.21 14.23 -10.46
CA ALA A 22 3.44 12.80 -10.47
C ALA A 22 2.17 12.03 -10.15
N GLU A 23 2.14 10.78 -10.63
CA GLU A 23 1.07 9.84 -10.35
C GLU A 23 1.62 8.42 -10.20
N ALA A 24 0.87 7.58 -9.50
CA ALA A 24 1.08 6.15 -9.46
C ALA A 24 -0.27 5.44 -9.34
N GLY A 25 -0.48 4.39 -10.14
CA GLY A 25 -1.64 3.52 -10.09
C GLY A 25 -2.92 4.04 -10.75
N LEU A 26 -2.90 5.24 -11.33
CA LEU A 26 -4.08 5.90 -11.92
C LEU A 26 -4.61 5.16 -13.15
N GLU A 27 -3.77 4.40 -13.85
CA GLU A 27 -4.18 3.60 -15.02
C GLU A 27 -4.68 2.20 -14.65
N HIS A 28 -4.55 1.79 -13.37
CA HIS A 28 -4.86 0.43 -12.94
C HIS A 28 -6.36 0.10 -13.01
N GLU A 29 -7.21 1.09 -12.75
CA GLU A 29 -8.66 0.93 -12.87
C GLU A 29 -9.04 0.39 -14.26
N ARG A 30 -8.48 1.02 -15.29
CA ARG A 30 -8.73 0.73 -16.71
C ARG A 30 -8.00 -0.52 -17.19
N THR A 31 -6.72 -0.66 -16.85
CA THR A 31 -5.84 -1.68 -17.43
C THR A 31 -5.75 -2.96 -16.59
N GLY A 32 -5.88 -2.84 -15.26
CA GLY A 32 -5.62 -3.92 -14.30
C GLY A 32 -4.16 -4.33 -14.19
N ASP A 33 -3.23 -3.62 -14.85
CA ASP A 33 -1.80 -3.95 -14.85
C ASP A 33 -0.90 -2.72 -14.94
N ASP A 34 -1.26 -1.66 -14.22
CA ASP A 34 -0.39 -0.51 -14.06
C ASP A 34 0.84 -0.91 -13.20
N PRO A 35 2.07 -0.80 -13.73
CA PRO A 35 3.28 -1.22 -13.00
C PRO A 35 3.60 -0.33 -11.79
N THR A 36 3.04 0.89 -11.74
CA THR A 36 3.21 1.82 -10.62
C THR A 36 2.19 1.59 -9.50
N ALA A 37 1.15 0.79 -9.75
CA ALA A 37 0.14 0.45 -8.75
C ALA A 37 0.70 -0.54 -7.72
N HIS A 38 0.70 -0.16 -6.45
CA HIS A 38 0.90 -1.13 -5.37
C HIS A 38 -0.40 -1.92 -5.17
N ARG A 39 -0.37 -3.21 -5.56
CA ARG A 39 -1.52 -4.11 -5.49
C ARG A 39 -1.47 -4.96 -4.22
N LEU A 40 -2.53 -4.88 -3.41
CA LEU A 40 -2.71 -5.69 -2.20
C LEU A 40 -3.30 -7.07 -2.57
N ARG A 41 -2.46 -7.90 -3.18
CA ARG A 41 -2.83 -9.25 -3.63
C ARG A 41 -1.69 -10.24 -3.44
N ALA A 42 -2.02 -11.52 -3.59
CA ALA A 42 -1.03 -12.55 -3.85
C ALA A 42 -0.96 -12.86 -5.35
N LEU A 43 0.23 -13.19 -5.84
CA LEU A 43 0.44 -13.71 -7.18
C LEU A 43 1.04 -15.11 -7.10
N GLN A 44 0.40 -16.07 -7.77
CA GLN A 44 0.78 -17.48 -7.78
C GLN A 44 1.22 -17.89 -9.18
N LEU A 45 2.19 -18.80 -9.26
CA LEU A 45 2.65 -19.42 -10.49
C LEU A 45 2.13 -20.84 -10.64
N GLY A 46 1.94 -21.25 -11.89
CA GLY A 46 1.75 -22.64 -12.28
C GLY A 46 3.06 -23.42 -12.42
N GLU A 47 2.93 -24.69 -12.78
CA GLU A 47 4.06 -25.59 -13.04
C GLU A 47 4.92 -25.14 -14.24
N ASP A 48 4.30 -24.46 -15.20
CA ASP A 48 4.95 -23.82 -16.34
C ASP A 48 5.62 -22.48 -16.01
N GLY A 49 5.64 -22.08 -14.74
CA GLY A 49 6.20 -20.81 -14.28
C GLY A 49 5.39 -19.57 -14.68
N LYS A 50 4.17 -19.73 -15.20
CA LYS A 50 3.32 -18.61 -15.61
C LYS A 50 2.38 -18.14 -14.50
N PRO A 51 2.07 -16.84 -14.41
CA PRO A 51 1.06 -16.29 -13.50
C PRO A 51 -0.31 -16.95 -13.66
N ARG A 52 -0.91 -17.36 -12.54
CA ARG A 52 -2.30 -17.80 -12.46
C ARG A 52 -3.18 -16.64 -12.01
N LEU A 53 -3.90 -16.07 -12.96
CA LEU A 53 -4.67 -14.83 -12.77
C LEU A 53 -6.17 -15.07 -12.76
N GLU A 54 -6.63 -16.24 -13.23
CA GLU A 54 -8.03 -16.56 -13.46
C GLU A 54 -8.63 -17.41 -12.34
N ARG A 55 -7.92 -17.49 -11.20
CA ARG A 55 -8.28 -18.32 -10.04
C ARG A 55 -8.18 -19.83 -10.33
N GLU A 56 -7.18 -20.23 -11.10
CA GLU A 56 -6.82 -21.63 -11.36
C GLU A 56 -6.11 -22.25 -10.14
N THR A 57 -6.81 -22.32 -9.02
CA THR A 57 -6.23 -22.64 -7.70
C THR A 57 -5.64 -24.04 -7.62
N GLU A 58 -6.15 -24.97 -8.41
CA GLU A 58 -5.64 -26.33 -8.59
C GLU A 58 -4.25 -26.36 -9.26
N GLN A 59 -3.89 -25.28 -9.96
CA GLN A 59 -2.62 -25.12 -10.65
C GLN A 59 -1.59 -24.33 -9.83
N PHE A 60 -1.92 -23.84 -8.64
CA PHE A 60 -0.95 -23.11 -7.84
C PHE A 60 0.23 -24.01 -7.44
N ARG A 61 1.45 -23.52 -7.66
CA ARG A 61 2.70 -24.22 -7.31
C ARG A 61 3.61 -23.38 -6.42
N ALA A 62 3.80 -22.10 -6.73
CA ALA A 62 4.66 -21.22 -5.94
C ALA A 62 4.18 -19.76 -5.94
N PRO A 63 4.28 -19.04 -4.82
CA PRO A 63 4.00 -17.61 -4.77
C PRO A 63 5.17 -16.79 -5.35
N VAL A 64 4.85 -15.80 -6.17
CA VAL A 64 5.81 -14.75 -6.57
C VAL A 64 5.93 -13.71 -5.46
N PHE A 65 4.79 -13.23 -4.99
CA PHE A 65 4.69 -12.28 -3.89
C PHE A 65 3.34 -12.43 -3.17
N ASN A 66 3.29 -11.94 -1.94
CA ASN A 66 2.08 -11.86 -1.15
C ASN A 66 2.01 -10.52 -0.40
N HIS A 67 1.31 -9.53 -0.99
CA HIS A 67 1.05 -8.22 -0.38
C HIS A 67 -0.32 -8.17 0.30
N THR A 68 -0.86 -9.31 0.71
CA THR A 68 -2.14 -9.34 1.39
C THR A 68 -1.97 -8.85 2.82
N MET A 69 -2.95 -8.11 3.33
CA MET A 69 -2.95 -7.66 4.71
C MET A 69 -3.78 -8.61 5.59
N PRO A 70 -3.16 -9.29 6.57
CA PRO A 70 -3.90 -10.05 7.56
C PRO A 70 -4.87 -9.19 8.39
N PRO A 71 -5.86 -9.80 9.06
CA PRO A 71 -6.73 -9.08 9.97
C PRO A 71 -5.92 -8.37 11.07
N ARG A 72 -6.24 -7.08 11.30
CA ARG A 72 -5.58 -6.22 12.29
C ARG A 72 -4.08 -6.00 12.04
N SER A 73 -3.58 -6.25 10.84
CA SER A 73 -2.23 -5.85 10.45
C SER A 73 -2.18 -4.41 9.95
N ALA A 74 -0.96 -3.93 9.70
CA ALA A 74 -0.69 -2.74 8.91
C ALA A 74 0.45 -3.08 7.93
N GLN A 75 0.55 -2.32 6.85
CA GLN A 75 1.65 -2.40 5.89
C GLN A 75 2.09 -0.96 5.55
N VAL A 76 3.39 -0.77 5.35
CA VAL A 76 3.94 0.48 4.82
C VAL A 76 4.30 0.26 3.35
N VAL A 77 3.92 1.22 2.51
CA VAL A 77 4.28 1.27 1.09
C VAL A 77 4.94 2.62 0.87
N GLU A 78 6.12 2.61 0.28
CA GLU A 78 6.92 3.81 0.05
C GLU A 78 6.90 4.19 -1.41
N TYR A 79 6.72 5.47 -1.67
CA TYR A 79 6.80 6.08 -3.00
C TYR A 79 7.90 7.11 -2.99
N ALA A 80 8.73 7.10 -4.04
CA ALA A 80 9.75 8.10 -4.27
C ALA A 80 9.33 8.98 -5.44
N LEU A 81 9.62 10.28 -5.33
CA LEU A 81 9.34 11.27 -6.36
C LEU A 81 10.56 12.17 -6.52
N ASP A 82 11.09 12.22 -7.75
CA ASP A 82 12.03 13.26 -8.16
C ASP A 82 11.25 14.53 -8.50
N VAL A 83 11.38 15.55 -7.65
CA VAL A 83 10.62 16.80 -7.79
C VAL A 83 11.30 17.70 -8.84
N PRO A 84 10.59 18.10 -9.92
CA PRO A 84 11.13 19.03 -10.91
C PRO A 84 11.48 20.39 -10.30
N VAL A 85 12.48 21.08 -10.87
CA VAL A 85 12.98 22.37 -10.35
C VAL A 85 11.96 23.52 -10.43
N ASN A 86 10.94 23.40 -11.28
CA ASN A 86 9.98 24.45 -11.62
C ASN A 86 8.59 24.26 -11.00
N VAL A 87 8.46 23.42 -9.96
CA VAL A 87 7.18 23.23 -9.27
C VAL A 87 6.86 24.38 -8.32
N VAL A 88 5.56 24.62 -8.10
CA VAL A 88 5.09 25.62 -7.14
C VAL A 88 4.61 24.93 -5.86
N PHE A 89 5.25 25.26 -4.74
CA PHE A 89 4.88 24.72 -3.43
C PHE A 89 3.67 25.46 -2.82
N PRO A 90 2.92 24.82 -1.90
CA PRO A 90 3.09 23.43 -1.44
C PRO A 90 2.58 22.40 -2.46
N LEU A 91 3.21 21.22 -2.49
CA LEU A 91 2.70 20.08 -3.26
C LEU A 91 1.60 19.38 -2.45
N ARG A 92 0.46 19.14 -3.10
CA ARG A 92 -0.65 18.34 -2.59
C ARG A 92 -0.44 16.89 -2.97
N VAL A 93 -0.48 16.00 -2.00
CA VAL A 93 -0.39 14.54 -2.19
C VAL A 93 -1.70 13.91 -1.76
N VAL A 94 -2.37 13.21 -2.67
CA VAL A 94 -3.59 12.46 -2.38
C VAL A 94 -3.33 10.99 -2.64
N ALA A 95 -3.52 10.15 -1.62
CA ALA A 95 -3.43 8.71 -1.73
C ALA A 95 -4.82 8.09 -1.56
N ARG A 96 -5.22 7.21 -2.47
CA ARG A 96 -6.51 6.50 -2.44
C ARG A 96 -6.28 5.01 -2.41
N LEU A 97 -7.03 4.33 -1.54
CA LEU A 97 -7.17 2.88 -1.57
C LEU A 97 -8.42 2.54 -2.37
N ARG A 98 -8.22 1.92 -3.53
CA ARG A 98 -9.29 1.59 -4.48
C ARG A 98 -9.53 0.09 -4.46
N HIS A 99 -10.77 -0.31 -4.72
CA HIS A 99 -11.16 -1.72 -4.68
C HIS A 99 -12.21 -2.06 -5.75
N ARG A 100 -12.04 -3.24 -6.36
CA ARG A 100 -13.10 -3.97 -7.06
C ARG A 100 -13.10 -5.44 -6.64
N THR A 101 -14.28 -6.05 -6.72
CA THR A 101 -14.50 -7.41 -6.22
C THR A 101 -13.70 -8.48 -6.98
N ARG A 102 -13.47 -8.30 -8.28
CA ARG A 102 -12.72 -9.24 -9.13
C ARG A 102 -11.69 -8.46 -9.96
N ASN A 103 -10.51 -9.01 -10.12
CA ASN A 103 -9.54 -8.52 -11.11
C ASN A 103 -10.11 -8.69 -12.55
N LEU A 104 -9.54 -7.96 -13.52
CA LEU A 104 -10.04 -8.01 -14.91
C LEU A 104 -9.93 -9.40 -15.55
N PRO A 105 -8.85 -10.19 -15.36
CA PRO A 105 -8.78 -11.55 -15.88
C PRO A 105 -9.94 -12.43 -15.41
N VAL A 106 -10.24 -12.44 -14.10
CA VAL A 106 -11.36 -13.20 -13.53
C VAL A 106 -12.70 -12.69 -14.06
N GLN A 107 -12.88 -11.36 -14.19
CA GLN A 107 -14.11 -10.80 -14.76
C GLN A 107 -14.31 -11.24 -16.22
N ARG A 108 -13.25 -11.21 -17.03
CA ARG A 108 -13.28 -11.62 -18.44
C ARG A 108 -13.75 -13.08 -18.57
N VAL A 109 -13.10 -14.01 -17.88
CA VAL A 109 -13.50 -15.43 -17.96
C VAL A 109 -14.89 -15.69 -17.39
N SER A 110 -15.31 -14.92 -16.37
CA SER A 110 -16.67 -15.00 -15.83
C SER A 110 -17.71 -14.54 -16.86
N CYS A 111 -17.43 -13.46 -17.59
CA CYS A 111 -18.27 -12.95 -18.68
C CYS A 111 -18.36 -13.96 -19.83
N GLU A 112 -17.23 -14.51 -20.27
CA GLU A 112 -17.17 -15.55 -21.31
C GLU A 112 -17.97 -16.81 -20.89
N ALA A 113 -17.80 -17.27 -19.65
CA ALA A 113 -18.51 -18.42 -19.11
C ALA A 113 -20.03 -18.21 -19.04
N THR A 114 -20.47 -16.98 -18.79
CA THR A 114 -21.90 -16.62 -18.72
C THR A 114 -22.55 -16.61 -20.11
N ARG A 115 -21.78 -16.31 -21.16
CA ARG A 115 -22.27 -16.21 -22.54
C ARG A 115 -22.27 -17.53 -23.31
N ASN A 116 -21.53 -18.54 -22.85
CA ASN A 116 -21.47 -19.83 -23.54
C ASN A 116 -22.77 -20.65 -23.36
N ALA A 117 -22.94 -21.72 -24.16
CA ALA A 117 -24.16 -22.54 -24.15
C ALA A 117 -24.52 -23.09 -22.75
N ARG A 118 -23.52 -23.50 -21.97
CA ARG A 118 -23.71 -23.99 -20.59
C ARG A 118 -24.16 -22.88 -19.65
N GLY A 119 -23.56 -21.70 -19.75
CA GLY A 119 -23.93 -20.52 -18.98
C GLY A 119 -25.35 -20.04 -19.30
N GLN A 120 -25.72 -20.00 -20.58
CA GLN A 120 -27.08 -19.67 -21.01
C GLN A 120 -28.10 -20.68 -20.47
N ALA A 121 -27.82 -21.99 -20.55
CA ALA A 121 -28.67 -23.03 -19.98
C ALA A 121 -28.79 -22.92 -18.45
N PHE A 122 -27.72 -22.54 -17.75
CA PHE A 122 -27.75 -22.31 -16.31
C PHE A 122 -28.66 -21.12 -15.94
N GLN A 123 -28.61 -20.02 -16.70
CA GLN A 123 -29.45 -18.84 -16.45
C GLN A 123 -30.94 -19.10 -16.71
N GLN A 124 -31.28 -19.98 -17.64
CA GLN A 124 -32.67 -20.39 -17.89
C GLN A 124 -33.31 -21.11 -16.69
N ASN A 125 -32.50 -21.72 -15.82
CA ASN A 125 -32.95 -22.47 -14.64
C ASN A 125 -33.01 -21.61 -13.35
N GLY A 126 -32.87 -20.28 -13.45
CA GLY A 126 -33.25 -19.39 -12.36
C GLY A 126 -32.45 -18.09 -12.27
N VAL A 127 -31.17 -18.16 -11.91
CA VAL A 127 -30.41 -16.95 -11.56
C VAL A 127 -29.88 -16.27 -12.83
N LYS A 128 -30.49 -15.13 -13.19
CA LYS A 128 -29.94 -14.22 -14.19
C LYS A 128 -28.71 -13.52 -13.60
N LEU A 129 -27.54 -13.81 -14.15
CA LEU A 129 -26.27 -13.22 -13.76
C LEU A 129 -25.65 -12.58 -14.98
N ASP A 130 -25.34 -11.30 -14.91
CA ASP A 130 -24.53 -10.63 -15.92
C ASP A 130 -23.13 -10.36 -15.35
N ALA A 131 -22.20 -11.25 -15.66
CA ALA A 131 -20.80 -11.11 -15.26
C ALA A 131 -20.01 -10.12 -16.14
N CYS A 132 -20.61 -9.62 -17.23
CA CYS A 132 -19.97 -8.70 -18.17
C CYS A 132 -20.14 -7.23 -17.77
N VAL A 133 -21.08 -6.92 -16.87
CA VAL A 133 -21.26 -5.55 -16.35
C VAL A 133 -19.95 -5.07 -15.70
N PRO A 134 -19.47 -3.86 -16.04
CA PRO A 134 -18.32 -3.27 -15.37
C PRO A 134 -18.51 -3.25 -13.85
N GLN A 135 -17.48 -3.67 -13.13
CA GLN A 135 -17.54 -3.70 -11.67
C GLN A 135 -17.41 -2.27 -11.13
N PRO A 136 -18.20 -1.88 -10.12
CA PRO A 136 -18.03 -0.58 -9.49
C PRO A 136 -16.68 -0.53 -8.78
N ILE A 137 -15.97 0.60 -8.95
CA ILE A 137 -14.75 0.86 -8.21
C ILE A 137 -15.08 1.67 -6.97
N THR A 138 -14.68 1.15 -5.81
CA THR A 138 -14.94 1.77 -4.51
C THR A 138 -13.67 2.41 -3.97
N THR A 139 -13.72 3.68 -3.58
CA THR A 139 -12.70 4.27 -2.71
C THR A 139 -12.94 3.78 -1.30
N VAL A 140 -12.08 2.87 -0.82
CA VAL A 140 -12.13 2.34 0.54
C VAL A 140 -11.66 3.38 1.56
N SER A 141 -10.61 4.13 1.20
CA SER A 141 -10.04 5.20 2.02
C SER A 141 -9.31 6.21 1.15
N GLU A 142 -9.28 7.44 1.62
CA GLU A 142 -8.48 8.53 1.03
C GLU A 142 -7.72 9.24 2.15
N ALA A 143 -6.49 9.63 1.86
CA ALA A 143 -5.67 10.46 2.72
C ALA A 143 -5.00 11.55 1.90
N GLU A 144 -4.92 12.74 2.49
CA GLU A 144 -4.29 13.90 1.89
C GLU A 144 -3.16 14.40 2.78
N SER A 145 -2.06 14.80 2.16
CA SER A 145 -0.90 15.40 2.80
C SER A 145 -0.31 16.50 1.92
N TRP A 146 0.54 17.33 2.52
CA TRP A 146 1.19 18.44 1.83
C TRP A 146 2.70 18.39 2.06
N ILE A 147 3.48 18.79 1.05
CA ILE A 147 4.95 18.84 1.08
C ILE A 147 5.41 20.26 0.70
N GLY A 148 6.41 20.80 1.40
CA GLY A 148 7.05 22.07 1.09
C GLY A 148 6.64 23.26 1.98
N THR A 149 7.17 24.44 1.68
CA THR A 149 6.84 25.69 2.37
C THR A 149 5.52 26.29 1.84
N GLY A 150 4.88 27.16 2.62
CA GLY A 150 3.59 27.76 2.23
C GLY A 150 2.37 26.87 2.48
N VAL A 151 2.54 25.75 3.19
CA VAL A 151 1.41 24.99 3.74
C VAL A 151 0.63 25.94 4.66
N PRO A 152 -0.63 26.30 4.35
CA PRO A 152 -1.45 27.02 5.31
C PRO A 152 -1.51 26.16 6.58
N PRO A 153 -1.64 26.70 7.79
CA PRO A 153 -2.00 25.89 8.95
C PRO A 153 -3.39 25.31 8.68
N ILE A 154 -3.46 24.17 7.98
CA ILE A 154 -4.74 23.64 7.52
C ILE A 154 -5.48 23.18 8.76
N ALA A 155 -6.57 23.85 9.07
CA ALA A 155 -7.52 23.52 10.12
C ALA A 155 -8.15 22.11 9.97
N SER A 156 -7.79 21.33 8.93
CA SER A 156 -8.20 19.94 8.75
C SER A 156 -7.30 18.90 9.44
N ALA A 157 -6.20 19.33 10.08
CA ALA A 157 -5.11 18.46 10.49
C ALA A 157 -5.05 18.16 12.00
N MET A 158 -6.17 18.11 12.72
CA MET A 158 -6.18 17.29 13.94
C MET A 158 -6.11 15.83 13.46
N PRO A 159 -5.00 15.11 13.67
CA PRO A 159 -4.94 13.73 13.24
C PRO A 159 -6.10 12.97 13.91
N LYS A 160 -7.01 12.43 13.11
CA LYS A 160 -8.22 11.72 13.58
C LYS A 160 -7.88 10.65 14.64
N LYS A 161 -6.67 10.10 14.55
CA LYS A 161 -6.07 9.19 15.53
C LYS A 161 -5.04 9.94 16.39
N PRO A 162 -5.00 9.69 17.72
CA PRO A 162 -3.95 10.22 18.56
C PRO A 162 -2.59 9.72 18.09
N MET A 163 -1.57 10.55 18.29
CA MET A 163 -0.22 10.31 17.79
C MET A 163 0.39 8.95 18.19
N TRP A 164 0.15 8.48 19.42
CA TRP A 164 0.65 7.18 19.86
C TRP A 164 0.09 6.05 18.99
N ARG A 165 -1.17 6.16 18.54
CA ARG A 165 -1.83 5.17 17.69
C ARG A 165 -1.26 5.21 16.28
N ARG A 166 -1.00 6.41 15.74
CA ARG A 166 -0.32 6.57 14.45
C ARG A 166 1.07 5.95 14.45
N LEU A 167 1.88 6.22 15.48
CA LEU A 167 3.21 5.63 15.62
C LEU A 167 3.17 4.12 15.84
N TYR A 168 2.15 3.62 16.53
CA TYR A 168 1.93 2.18 16.69
C TYR A 168 1.55 1.52 15.37
N ASP A 169 0.56 2.04 14.64
CA ASP A 169 0.14 1.53 13.33
C ASP A 169 1.31 1.57 12.33
N HIS A 170 2.09 2.66 12.33
CA HIS A 170 3.32 2.77 11.54
C HIS A 170 4.37 1.73 11.93
N GLY A 171 4.64 1.56 13.23
CA GLY A 171 5.56 0.52 13.70
C GLY A 171 5.11 -0.89 13.31
N LEU A 172 3.81 -1.18 13.42
CA LEU A 172 3.24 -2.46 12.99
C LEU A 172 3.44 -2.69 11.49
N GLY A 173 3.23 -1.65 10.68
CA GLY A 173 3.46 -1.71 9.23
C GLY A 173 4.92 -1.91 8.88
N MET A 174 5.82 -1.20 9.58
CA MET A 174 7.25 -1.41 9.43
C MET A 174 7.67 -2.81 9.87
N VAL A 175 7.04 -3.44 10.88
CA VAL A 175 7.28 -4.84 11.27
C VAL A 175 6.87 -5.82 10.18
N GLY A 176 5.76 -5.55 9.49
CA GLY A 176 5.36 -6.31 8.31
C GLY A 176 6.40 -6.19 7.20
N ALA A 177 6.85 -4.97 6.90
CA ALA A 177 7.91 -4.71 5.91
C ALA A 177 9.30 -5.24 6.37
N LEU A 178 9.52 -5.38 7.67
CA LEU A 178 10.75 -5.84 8.34
C LEU A 178 11.14 -7.27 7.98
N GLN A 179 10.23 -8.12 7.52
CA GLN A 179 10.65 -9.41 6.96
C GLN A 179 11.58 -9.20 5.73
N GLU A 180 11.56 -8.02 5.11
CA GLU A 180 12.43 -7.61 4.02
C GLU A 180 13.48 -6.54 4.42
N ARG A 181 13.24 -5.66 5.42
CA ARG A 181 14.17 -4.58 5.84
C ARG A 181 14.17 -4.27 7.36
N ARG A 182 14.95 -5.01 8.17
CA ARG A 182 14.86 -5.02 9.65
C ARG A 182 15.29 -3.74 10.39
N ASP A 183 16.19 -2.98 9.79
CA ASP A 183 16.98 -1.92 10.40
C ASP A 183 16.30 -0.54 10.40
N GLU A 184 15.51 -0.25 9.37
CA GLU A 184 14.86 1.06 9.17
C GLU A 184 13.67 1.31 10.13
N ALA A 185 13.12 0.26 10.74
CA ALA A 185 11.93 0.32 11.59
C ALA A 185 12.18 0.74 13.05
N GLY A 186 13.41 0.54 13.55
CA GLY A 186 13.79 0.78 14.95
C GLY A 186 13.45 2.18 15.49
N PRO A 187 13.69 3.27 14.73
CA PRO A 187 13.39 4.64 15.19
C PRO A 187 11.92 4.91 15.50
N SER A 188 10.98 4.19 14.86
CA SER A 188 9.53 4.37 15.07
C SER A 188 9.07 3.80 16.42
N PHE A 189 9.52 2.61 16.78
CA PHE A 189 9.23 1.99 18.08
C PHE A 189 9.80 2.78 19.24
N TRP A 190 11.00 3.30 19.05
CA TRP A 190 11.69 4.06 20.09
C TRP A 190 11.03 5.42 20.36
N ARG A 191 10.45 6.06 19.32
CA ARG A 191 9.66 7.29 19.48
C ARG A 191 8.32 7.06 20.20
N ARG A 192 7.68 5.88 20.02
CA ARG A 192 6.48 5.49 20.79
C ARG A 192 6.80 5.38 22.28
N SER A 193 7.83 4.63 22.66
CA SER A 193 8.15 4.33 24.07
C SER A 193 8.42 5.58 24.90
N ARG A 194 9.05 6.60 24.31
CA ARG A 194 9.30 7.89 24.97
C ARG A 194 8.06 8.76 25.20
N ARG A 195 7.00 8.58 24.40
CA ARG A 195 5.76 9.36 24.51
C ARG A 195 4.66 8.66 25.30
N SER A 196 4.75 7.35 25.48
CA SER A 196 3.95 6.61 26.46
C SER A 196 4.55 6.76 27.86
N LYS A 197 4.44 7.94 28.47
CA LYS A 197 4.60 8.05 29.93
C LYS A 197 3.38 7.42 30.60
N VAL A 198 3.37 6.09 30.68
CA VAL A 198 2.68 5.44 31.80
C VAL A 198 3.56 5.71 33.02
N ARG A 199 2.98 6.31 34.07
CA ARG A 199 3.69 6.59 35.33
C ARG A 199 4.36 5.29 35.82
N PRO A 200 5.68 5.27 36.07
CA PRO A 200 6.29 4.12 36.71
C PRO A 200 5.80 4.05 38.15
N ILE A 201 5.27 2.90 38.55
CA ILE A 201 5.13 2.55 39.97
C ILE A 201 6.54 2.55 40.56
N ARG A 202 6.75 3.34 41.61
CA ARG A 202 8.05 3.51 42.28
C ARG A 202 8.62 2.13 42.69
N GLY A 203 9.85 1.83 42.26
CA GLY A 203 10.59 0.67 42.75
C GLY A 203 12.01 0.54 42.20
N ARG A 204 12.97 1.08 42.97
CA ARG A 204 14.45 0.85 42.97
C ARG A 204 15.32 1.33 41.79
N LYS A 205 16.46 1.92 42.19
CA LYS A 205 17.56 2.49 41.38
C LYS A 205 18.48 1.40 40.80
N PRO A 206 19.28 1.72 39.76
CA PRO A 206 20.02 0.76 38.95
C PRO A 206 21.44 0.50 39.47
N SER A 207 21.95 -0.72 39.30
CA SER A 207 23.38 -1.01 39.36
C SER A 207 23.93 -1.13 37.94
N SER A 208 25.01 -0.40 37.72
CA SER A 208 26.10 -0.53 36.73
C SER A 208 25.91 -1.45 35.52
N TRP A 209 26.32 -0.98 34.35
CA TRP A 209 27.47 -1.50 33.58
C TRP A 209 27.59 -0.64 32.30
N ALA A 210 28.74 -0.01 32.15
CA ALA A 210 29.35 0.43 30.89
C ALA A 210 30.62 -0.44 30.72
N PRO A 211 31.33 -0.54 29.56
CA PRO A 211 31.44 0.56 28.60
C PRO A 211 31.85 0.24 27.10
N TRP A 212 31.81 1.27 26.21
CA TRP A 212 32.51 1.47 24.89
C TRP A 212 32.37 0.38 23.77
N ARG A 213 32.45 0.59 22.44
CA ARG A 213 33.08 1.62 21.59
C ARG A 213 32.56 1.55 20.12
N CYS A 214 32.82 2.62 19.38
CA CYS A 214 32.46 2.96 17.98
C CYS A 214 33.12 2.11 16.88
N LEU A 215 32.67 2.26 15.62
CA LEU A 215 33.42 2.95 14.54
C LEU A 215 32.54 3.23 13.29
N PRO A 216 32.94 4.20 12.43
CA PRO A 216 32.12 4.88 11.42
C PRO A 216 32.31 4.30 10.01
N VAL A 217 31.38 4.58 9.10
CA VAL A 217 31.67 4.59 7.66
C VAL A 217 31.26 5.94 7.07
N VAL A 218 32.29 6.68 6.67
CA VAL A 218 32.26 7.84 5.80
C VAL A 218 31.86 7.40 4.38
N ARG A 219 30.95 8.13 3.72
CA ARG A 219 31.02 8.31 2.26
C ARG A 219 30.78 9.78 1.91
N GLY A 220 31.77 10.32 1.21
CA GLY A 220 31.95 11.73 0.92
C GLY A 220 31.25 12.23 -0.35
N ALA A 221 31.42 13.54 -0.53
CA ALA A 221 30.88 14.39 -1.57
C ALA A 221 31.66 14.31 -2.92
N TRP A 222 30.89 14.36 -4.01
CA TRP A 222 31.07 15.07 -5.30
C TRP A 222 32.44 15.13 -6.02
N MET A 223 32.48 14.74 -7.31
CA MET A 223 32.72 15.67 -8.44
C MET A 223 32.50 15.04 -9.84
N LYS A 224 32.26 15.94 -10.81
CA LYS A 224 31.95 15.79 -12.23
C LYS A 224 33.02 15.09 -13.08
N HIS A 225 32.59 14.53 -14.21
CA HIS A 225 33.03 14.93 -15.55
C HIS A 225 31.84 14.94 -16.50
#